data_AF-A0A3T0N1M3-F1
#
_entry.id   AF-A0A3T0N1M3-F1
#
_cell.length_a   1.000
_cell.length_b   1.000
_cell.length_c   1.000
_cell.angle_alpha   90.00
_cell.angle_beta   90.00
_cell.angle_gamma   90.00
#
_symmetry.space_group_name_H-M   'P 1'
#
loop_
_entity.id
_entity.type
_entity.pdbx_description
1 polymer ?
#
loop_
_entity_poly.entity_id
_entity_poly.type
_entity_poly.pdbx_seq_one_letter_code
_entity_poly.pdbx_strand_id
1 'polypeptide(L)'
;MPQMSGQQFAAFLREEVAAQNKGLGKLSYEELGRSCGITGRHLRRLANDKDAKGKDANPSVLVIRLVLHTLGYQVDAPEHDVLPHLKSNGGYVEELHGPKRQRVALSLGRRPSQRSARSAAQC
;
A
#
# COMPACT_ATOMS: atom_id res chain seq x y z
N MET A 1 2.05 5.96 -15.19
CA MET A 1 1.51 4.83 -14.39
C MET A 1 0.23 4.33 -15.03
N PRO A 2 0.08 3.03 -15.35
CA PRO A 2 -1.21 2.48 -15.75
C PRO A 2 -2.22 2.69 -14.61
N GLN A 3 -3.40 3.23 -14.91
CA GLN A 3 -4.48 3.36 -13.94
C GLN A 3 -4.95 1.94 -13.57
N MET A 4 -4.66 1.50 -12.34
CA MET A 4 -5.21 0.25 -11.82
C MET A 4 -6.71 0.42 -11.60
N SER A 5 -7.51 -0.51 -12.09
CA SER A 5 -8.93 -0.58 -11.73
C SER A 5 -9.11 -0.93 -10.26
N GLY A 6 -10.28 -0.63 -9.68
CA GLY A 6 -10.59 -1.00 -8.30
C GLY A 6 -10.45 -2.51 -8.05
N GLN A 7 -10.85 -3.34 -9.03
CA GLN A 7 -10.71 -4.79 -8.96
C GLN A 7 -9.24 -5.24 -9.01
N GLN A 8 -8.42 -4.62 -9.86
CA GLN A 8 -6.97 -4.90 -9.90
C GLN A 8 -6.31 -4.51 -8.58
N PHE A 9 -6.70 -3.38 -8.00
CA PHE A 9 -6.20 -2.93 -6.70
C PHE A 9 -6.61 -3.91 -5.58
N ALA A 10 -7.86 -4.34 -5.56
CA ALA A 10 -8.35 -5.30 -4.57
C ALA A 10 -7.63 -6.65 -4.65
N ALA A 11 -7.35 -7.15 -5.87
CA ALA A 11 -6.56 -8.35 -6.08
C ALA A 11 -5.12 -8.18 -5.59
N PHE A 12 -4.45 -7.11 -6.03
CA PHE A 12 -3.10 -6.75 -5.62
C PHE A 12 -2.96 -6.66 -4.09
N LEU A 13 -3.85 -5.92 -3.44
CA LEU A 13 -3.79 -5.67 -2.00
C LEU A 13 -3.94 -6.97 -1.19
N ARG A 14 -4.82 -7.89 -1.62
CA ARG A 14 -4.96 -9.20 -0.97
C ARG A 14 -3.71 -10.06 -1.15
N GLU A 15 -3.17 -10.09 -2.37
CA GLU A 15 -1.96 -10.85 -2.67
C GLU A 15 -0.75 -10.34 -1.89
N GLU A 16 -0.59 -9.03 -1.80
CA GLU A 16 0.54 -8.38 -1.13
C GLU A 16 0.47 -8.59 0.39
N VAL A 17 -0.70 -8.38 1.00
CA VAL A 17 -0.92 -8.67 2.43
C VAL A 17 -0.71 -10.16 2.71
N ALA A 18 -1.19 -11.06 1.85
CA ALA A 18 -0.96 -12.49 2.00
C ALA A 18 0.54 -12.84 1.87
N ALA A 19 1.24 -12.27 0.90
CA ALA A 19 2.66 -12.51 0.66
C ALA A 19 3.52 -12.09 1.87
N GLN A 20 3.25 -10.93 2.46
CA GLN A 20 3.95 -10.45 3.66
C GLN A 20 3.64 -11.29 4.91
N ASN A 21 2.54 -12.04 4.90
CA ASN A 21 2.08 -12.86 6.02
C ASN A 21 2.38 -14.36 5.89
N LYS A 22 3.12 -14.82 4.86
CA LYS A 22 3.46 -16.25 4.60
C LYS A 22 4.39 -16.93 5.63
N GLY A 23 4.24 -16.65 6.92
CA GLY A 23 4.91 -17.41 7.98
C GLY A 23 4.70 -16.92 9.40
N LEU A 24 4.32 -15.66 9.63
CA LEU A 24 4.24 -15.09 10.99
C LEU A 24 3.12 -14.05 11.20
N GLY A 25 2.24 -13.79 10.21
CA GLY A 25 1.07 -12.91 10.35
C GLY A 25 1.34 -11.56 11.03
N LYS A 26 2.07 -10.66 10.38
CA LYS A 26 2.51 -9.38 10.99
C LYS A 26 1.88 -8.13 10.39
N LEU A 27 1.33 -8.19 9.19
CA LEU A 27 0.72 -7.02 8.57
C LEU A 27 -0.79 -7.18 8.54
N SER A 28 -1.47 -6.44 9.42
CA SER A 28 -2.92 -6.32 9.39
C SER A 28 -3.38 -5.16 8.50
N TYR A 29 -4.63 -5.23 8.02
CA TYR A 29 -5.26 -4.10 7.34
C TYR A 29 -5.37 -2.86 8.25
N GLU A 30 -5.41 -3.02 9.58
CA GLU A 30 -5.43 -1.91 10.53
C GLU A 30 -4.11 -1.16 10.56
N GLU A 31 -2.98 -1.86 10.71
CA GLU A 31 -1.65 -1.27 10.70
C GLU A 31 -1.32 -0.63 9.35
N LEU A 32 -1.65 -1.35 8.26
CA LEU A 32 -1.47 -0.81 6.91
C LEU A 32 -2.34 0.42 6.69
N GLY A 33 -3.60 0.39 7.11
CA GLY A 33 -4.51 1.53 7.02
C GLY A 33 -3.95 2.76 7.74
N ARG A 34 -3.55 2.60 9.01
CA ARG A 34 -2.96 3.67 9.82
C ARG A 34 -1.74 4.27 9.13
N SER A 35 -0.86 3.43 8.59
CA SER A 35 0.35 3.84 7.87
C SER A 35 0.07 4.50 6.50
N CYS A 36 -1.18 4.43 6.02
CA CYS A 36 -1.64 5.11 4.81
C CYS A 36 -2.49 6.35 5.11
N GLY A 37 -2.71 6.69 6.39
CA GLY A 37 -3.63 7.78 6.78
C GLY A 37 -5.11 7.47 6.51
N ILE A 38 -5.50 6.20 6.46
CA ILE A 38 -6.88 5.75 6.26
C ILE A 38 -7.27 4.68 7.28
N THR A 39 -8.57 4.35 7.40
CA THR A 39 -8.98 3.31 8.35
C THR A 39 -8.72 1.91 7.80
N GLY A 40 -8.30 0.98 8.65
CA GLY A 40 -8.14 -0.42 8.26
C GLY A 40 -9.45 -1.08 7.86
N ARG A 41 -10.59 -0.61 8.41
CA ARG A 41 -11.93 -1.01 7.96
C ARG A 41 -12.17 -0.65 6.50
N HIS A 42 -11.82 0.56 6.09
CA HIS A 42 -11.93 1.01 4.70
C HIS A 42 -11.04 0.17 3.79
N LEU A 43 -9.78 -0.06 4.19
CA LEU A 43 -8.83 -0.87 3.44
C LEU A 43 -9.29 -2.34 3.29
N ARG A 44 -9.84 -2.94 4.35
CA ARG A 44 -10.41 -4.29 4.32
C ARG A 44 -11.62 -4.39 3.39
N ARG A 45 -12.48 -3.36 3.34
CA ARG A 45 -13.60 -3.32 2.40
C ARG A 45 -13.10 -3.27 0.96
N LEU A 46 -12.18 -2.36 0.65
CA LEU A 46 -11.57 -2.26 -0.69
C LEU A 46 -10.93 -3.58 -1.15
N ALA A 47 -10.35 -4.35 -0.22
CA ALA A 47 -9.71 -5.63 -0.54
C ALA A 47 -10.71 -6.77 -0.80
N ASN A 48 -11.83 -6.82 -0.07
CA ASN A 48 -12.66 -8.04 0.03
C ASN A 48 -14.09 -7.89 -0.46
N ASP A 49 -14.59 -6.67 -0.60
CA ASP A 49 -16.00 -6.43 -0.87
C ASP A 49 -16.28 -6.56 -2.37
N LYS A 50 -16.67 -7.77 -2.80
CA LYS A 50 -17.07 -8.07 -4.18
C LYS A 50 -18.44 -7.46 -4.52
N ASP A 51 -19.23 -7.13 -3.50
CA ASP A 51 -20.63 -6.71 -3.58
C ASP A 51 -20.83 -5.24 -3.22
N ALA A 52 -19.75 -4.45 -3.12
CA ALA A 52 -19.85 -3.02 -2.91
C ALA A 52 -20.57 -2.38 -4.11
N LYS A 53 -21.90 -2.34 -4.04
CA LYS A 53 -22.77 -1.60 -4.95
C LYS A 53 -22.82 -0.16 -4.45
N GLY A 54 -21.85 0.66 -4.84
CA GLY A 54 -21.81 2.07 -4.45
C GLY A 54 -20.49 2.78 -4.77
N LYS A 55 -20.45 4.10 -4.54
CA LYS A 55 -19.27 4.97 -4.76
C LYS A 55 -18.00 4.50 -4.01
N ASP A 56 -18.16 3.73 -2.93
CA ASP A 56 -17.07 3.30 -2.05
C ASP A 56 -16.39 1.98 -2.49
N ALA A 57 -16.90 1.33 -3.54
CA ALA A 57 -16.34 0.10 -4.11
C ALA A 57 -15.06 0.33 -4.91
N ASN A 58 -14.90 1.55 -5.43
CA ASN A 58 -13.78 1.94 -6.24
C ASN A 58 -12.85 2.82 -5.39
N PRO A 59 -11.63 2.37 -5.08
CA PRO A 59 -10.67 3.19 -4.39
C PRO A 59 -10.38 4.43 -5.23
N SER A 60 -10.30 5.59 -4.58
CA SER A 60 -9.84 6.79 -5.26
C SER A 60 -8.38 6.61 -5.71
N VAL A 61 -7.99 7.32 -6.75
CA VAL A 61 -6.61 7.31 -7.25
C VAL A 61 -5.62 7.69 -6.13
N LEU A 62 -6.02 8.60 -5.24
CA LEU A 62 -5.24 8.97 -4.05
C LEU A 62 -5.03 7.78 -3.11
N VAL A 63 -6.08 7.02 -2.80
CA VAL A 63 -5.98 5.84 -1.91
C VAL A 63 -5.05 4.78 -2.50
N ILE A 64 -5.16 4.52 -3.81
CA ILE A 64 -4.26 3.59 -4.50
C ILE A 64 -2.80 4.04 -4.33
N ARG A 65 -2.52 5.33 -4.58
CA ARG A 65 -1.16 5.89 -4.45
C ARG A 65 -0.64 5.84 -3.02
N LEU A 66 -1.45 6.18 -2.03
CA LEU A 66 -1.08 6.12 -0.61
C LEU A 66 -0.65 4.71 -0.22
N VAL A 67 -1.46 3.71 -0.60
CA VAL A 67 -1.20 2.31 -0.27
C VAL A 67 0.05 1.80 -0.99
N LEU A 68 0.18 2.06 -2.30
CA LEU A 68 1.38 1.68 -3.06
C LEU A 68 2.65 2.31 -2.48
N HIS A 69 2.60 3.62 -2.19
CA HIS A 69 3.73 4.34 -1.62
C HIS A 69 4.13 3.78 -0.23
N THR A 70 3.15 3.49 0.64
CA THR A 70 3.38 2.88 1.96
C THR A 70 3.88 1.44 1.86
N LEU A 71 3.50 0.69 0.83
CA LEU A 71 4.05 -0.65 0.58
C LEU A 71 5.44 -0.61 -0.07
N GLY A 72 5.95 0.57 -0.44
CA GLY A 72 7.30 0.75 -0.98
C GLY A 72 7.37 0.69 -2.50
N TYR A 73 6.25 0.88 -3.19
CA TYR A 73 6.23 1.02 -4.64
C TYR A 73 6.53 2.45 -5.06
N GLN A 74 7.12 2.58 -6.25
CA GLN A 74 7.31 3.87 -6.91
C GLN A 74 5.95 4.46 -7.32
N VAL A 75 5.84 5.79 -7.26
CA VAL A 75 4.71 6.56 -7.74
C VAL A 75 5.30 7.76 -8.51
N ASP A 76 5.56 7.57 -9.81
CA ASP A 76 6.61 8.29 -10.55
C ASP A 76 6.35 9.74 -10.98
N ALA A 77 5.27 10.41 -10.54
CA ALA A 77 5.03 11.80 -10.95
C ALA A 77 4.96 12.75 -9.74
N PRO A 78 5.51 13.97 -9.82
CA PRO A 78 5.38 14.99 -8.77
C PRO A 78 3.91 15.29 -8.42
N GLU A 79 3.03 15.24 -9.42
CA GLU A 79 1.56 15.38 -9.26
C GLU A 79 0.93 14.25 -8.44
N HIS A 80 1.69 13.19 -8.20
CA HIS A 80 1.29 12.01 -7.46
C HIS A 80 1.97 11.94 -6.08
N ASP A 81 2.61 13.03 -5.65
CA ASP A 81 3.21 13.12 -4.32
C ASP A 81 2.11 13.00 -3.24
N VAL A 82 2.22 11.95 -2.46
CA VAL A 82 1.32 11.64 -1.35
C VAL A 82 1.87 12.10 0.00
N LEU A 83 3.12 12.58 0.05
CA LEU A 83 3.75 13.01 1.29
C LEU A 83 3.01 14.16 1.99
N PRO A 84 2.50 15.20 1.29
CA PRO A 84 1.71 16.24 1.95
C PRO A 84 0.46 15.68 2.63
N HIS A 85 -0.23 14.74 1.98
CA HIS A 85 -1.42 14.08 2.52
C HIS A 85 -1.08 13.21 3.75
N LEU A 86 -0.01 12.43 3.69
CA LEU A 86 0.44 11.60 4.81
C LEU A 86 0.83 12.46 6.03
N LYS A 87 1.53 13.58 5.80
CA LYS A 87 1.91 14.51 6.87
C LYS A 87 0.69 15.21 7.48
N SER A 88 -0.23 15.71 6.66
CA SER A 88 -1.45 16.39 7.12
C SER A 88 -2.35 15.49 7.97
N ASN A 89 -2.41 14.19 7.64
CA ASN A 89 -3.29 13.23 8.32
C ASN A 89 -2.58 12.46 9.46
N GLY A 90 -1.34 12.82 9.81
CA GLY A 90 -0.57 12.14 10.85
C GLY A 90 -0.20 10.69 10.51
N GLY A 91 -0.34 10.29 9.24
CA GLY A 91 0.00 8.95 8.75
C GLY A 91 1.46 8.82 8.32
N TYR A 92 2.22 9.92 8.27
CA TYR A 92 3.63 9.91 7.86
C TYR A 92 4.51 9.15 8.86
N VAL A 93 5.27 8.19 8.35
CA VAL A 93 6.26 7.40 9.08
C VAL A 93 7.56 7.46 8.30
N GLU A 94 8.61 8.06 8.86
CA GLU A 94 9.89 8.29 8.17
C GLU A 94 10.49 7.00 7.59
N GLU A 95 10.45 5.90 8.33
CA GLU A 95 10.98 4.60 7.87
C GLU A 95 10.23 4.05 6.66
N LEU A 96 8.92 4.35 6.55
CA LEU A 96 8.07 3.85 5.47
C LEU A 96 7.96 4.84 4.30
N HIS A 97 8.08 6.14 4.55
CA HIS A 97 7.73 7.18 3.58
C HIS A 97 8.91 8.06 3.19
N GLY A 98 9.97 8.05 4.00
CA GLY A 98 11.13 8.89 3.81
C GLY A 98 11.87 8.61 2.50
N PRO A 99 12.69 9.57 2.04
CA PRO A 99 13.42 9.47 0.78
C PRO A 99 14.47 8.36 0.78
N LYS A 100 14.88 7.88 1.97
CA LYS A 100 15.86 6.81 2.13
C LYS A 100 15.29 5.41 1.84
N ARG A 101 13.97 5.26 1.78
CA ARG A 101 13.35 3.97 1.49
C ARG A 101 13.56 3.62 0.02
N GLN A 102 14.19 2.46 -0.24
CA GLN A 102 14.29 1.93 -1.59
C GLN A 102 12.89 1.56 -2.10
N ARG A 103 12.56 2.02 -3.31
CA ARG A 103 11.26 1.78 -3.94
C ARG A 103 11.36 0.84 -5.12
N VAL A 104 10.33 0.03 -5.30
CA VAL A 104 10.24 -0.96 -6.38
C VAL A 104 9.23 -0.49 -7.43
N ALA A 105 9.56 -0.64 -8.71
CA ALA A 105 8.62 -0.37 -9.79
C ALA A 105 7.44 -1.36 -9.73
N LEU A 106 6.21 -0.86 -9.88
CA LEU A 106 5.03 -1.71 -9.91
C LEU A 106 5.00 -2.51 -11.21
N SER A 107 5.10 -3.84 -11.12
CA SER A 107 4.93 -4.74 -12.27
C SER A 107 3.62 -5.50 -12.16
N LEU A 108 2.60 -5.02 -12.88
CA LEU A 108 1.31 -5.71 -13.00
C LEU A 108 1.51 -6.94 -13.89
N GLY A 109 1.78 -8.10 -13.28
CA GLY A 109 1.96 -9.38 -13.99
C GLY A 109 3.20 -10.19 -13.58
N ARG A 110 4.06 -9.67 -12.70
CA ARG A 110 5.10 -10.46 -12.04
C ARG A 110 5.00 -10.25 -10.54
N ARG A 111 4.94 -11.37 -9.79
CA ARG A 111 5.14 -11.34 -8.34
C ARG A 111 6.48 -10.63 -8.08
N PRO A 112 6.54 -9.61 -7.21
CA PRO A 112 7.81 -9.21 -6.66
C PRO A 112 8.24 -10.35 -5.72
N SER A 113 9.08 -11.25 -6.24
CA SER A 113 9.87 -12.14 -5.39
C SER A 113 10.94 -11.30 -4.70
N GLN A 114 10.88 -11.27 -3.38
CA GLN A 114 12.00 -11.06 -2.45
C GLN A 114 12.95 -9.89 -2.71
N ARG A 115 12.86 -8.87 -1.86
CA ARG A 115 13.99 -8.14 -1.23
C ARG A 115 13.41 -7.16 -0.20
N SER A 116 13.93 -6.99 0.99
CA SER A 116 15.08 -7.59 1.66
C SER A 116 14.79 -7.63 3.15
N ALA A 117 15.49 -8.54 3.81
CA ALA A 117 15.51 -8.82 5.23
C ALA A 117 15.23 -7.61 6.14
N ARG A 118 14.57 -7.90 7.26
CA ARG A 118 14.98 -7.36 8.56
C ARG A 118 16.49 -7.13 8.54
N SER A 119 16.93 -5.88 8.52
CA SER A 119 18.20 -5.53 9.14
C SER A 119 17.99 -5.67 10.65
N ALA A 120 18.05 -6.93 11.11
CA ALA A 120 18.45 -7.22 12.46
C ALA A 120 19.98 -7.35 12.45
N ALA A 121 20.61 -6.56 13.33
CA ALA A 121 21.96 -6.69 13.87
C ALA A 121 23.17 -6.33 12.99
N GLN A 122 23.90 -5.30 13.45
CA GLN A 122 25.36 -5.14 13.55
C GLN A 122 25.60 -3.65 13.90
N CYS A 123 26.06 -3.22 15.08
CA CYS A 123 26.65 -3.83 16.27
C CYS A 123 26.20 -3.03 17.51
#